data_AF-A0A1V5LHL5-F1
#
_entry.id   AF-A0A1V5LHL5-F1
#
_cell.length_a   1.000
_cell.length_b   1.000
_cell.length_c   1.000
_cell.angle_alpha   90.00
_cell.angle_beta   90.00
_cell.angle_gamma   90.00
#
_symmetry.space_group_name_H-M   'P 1'
#
loop_
_entity.id
_entity.type
_entity.pdbx_description
1 polymer ?
#
loop_
_entity_poly.entity_id
_entity_poly.type
_entity_poly.pdbx_seq_one_letter_code
_entity_poly.pdbx_strand_id
1 'polypeptide(L)'
;MLFTIVMIAAMLVIVGFALREVALFARRRDGYTLRRFTLRLSMTVMLLFLFGSIFVGVRVFGLASPVGFDKYWIAFWAFITMLTFAVLCLVLADLRTLGEETRSEAAVLWQEMAHMLAEHTPDKGEEPRGDA
;
A
#
# COMPACT_ATOMS: atom_id res chain seq x y z
N MET A 1 -10.31 -29.05 -7.13
CA MET A 1 -11.17 -28.38 -6.12
C MET A 1 -10.38 -27.46 -5.20
N LEU A 2 -9.23 -27.90 -4.64
CA LEU A 2 -8.39 -27.09 -3.75
C LEU A 2 -8.00 -25.71 -4.32
N PHE A 3 -7.57 -25.63 -5.59
CA PHE A 3 -7.26 -24.36 -6.26
C PHE A 3 -8.41 -23.34 -6.21
N THR A 4 -9.64 -23.79 -6.48
CA THR A 4 -10.82 -22.91 -6.45
C THR A 4 -11.10 -22.41 -5.04
N ILE A 5 -10.95 -23.25 -4.02
CA ILE A 5 -11.12 -22.87 -2.61
C ILE A 5 -10.09 -21.81 -2.22
N VAL A 6 -8.82 -22.02 -2.58
CA VAL A 6 -7.73 -21.05 -2.30
C VAL A 6 -7.99 -19.72 -3.00
N MET A 7 -8.41 -19.74 -4.27
CA MET A 7 -8.72 -18.51 -5.02
C MET A 7 -9.87 -17.72 -4.41
N ILE A 8 -10.94 -18.40 -4.01
CA ILE A 8 -12.08 -17.77 -3.34
C ILE A 8 -11.67 -17.19 -1.99
N ALA A 9 -10.89 -17.93 -1.19
CA ALA A 9 -10.37 -17.44 0.07
C ALA A 9 -9.49 -16.19 -0.11
N ALA A 10 -8.60 -16.18 -1.11
CA ALA A 10 -7.78 -15.02 -1.42
C ALA A 10 -8.63 -13.80 -1.83
N MET A 11 -9.65 -14.00 -2.68
CA MET A 11 -10.59 -12.93 -3.04
C MET A 11 -11.34 -12.38 -1.83
N LEU A 12 -11.80 -13.25 -0.91
CA LEU A 12 -12.48 -12.82 0.32
C LEU A 12 -11.56 -11.99 1.22
N VAL A 13 -10.28 -12.36 1.33
CA VAL A 13 -9.28 -11.57 2.08
C VAL A 13 -9.10 -10.19 1.43
N ILE A 14 -8.99 -10.12 0.10
CA ILE A 14 -8.88 -8.85 -0.63
C ILE A 14 -10.12 -7.98 -0.41
N VAL A 15 -11.32 -8.54 -0.49
CA VAL A 15 -12.57 -7.83 -0.21
C VAL A 15 -12.63 -7.36 1.23
N GLY A 16 -12.22 -8.20 2.19
CA GLY A 16 -12.15 -7.82 3.61
C GLY A 16 -11.20 -6.64 3.84
N PHE A 17 -10.06 -6.62 3.14
CA PHE A 17 -9.14 -5.49 3.16
C PHE A 17 -9.79 -4.21 2.60
N ALA A 18 -10.51 -4.31 1.48
CA ALA A 18 -11.26 -3.20 0.89
C ALA A 18 -12.30 -2.62 1.86
N LEU A 19 -13.08 -3.50 2.51
CA LEU A 19 -14.12 -3.11 3.46
C LEU A 19 -13.53 -2.42 4.69
N ARG A 20 -12.39 -2.93 5.20
CA ARG A 20 -11.65 -2.28 6.28
C ARG A 20 -11.21 -0.87 5.86
N GLU A 21 -10.79 -0.71 4.62
CA GLU A 21 -10.33 0.57 4.10
C GLU A 21 -11.45 1.60 3.92
N VAL A 22 -12.60 1.15 3.43
CA VAL A 22 -13.83 1.95 3.37
C VAL A 22 -14.27 2.34 4.78
N ALA A 23 -14.21 1.43 5.75
CA ALA A 23 -14.56 1.71 7.14
C ALA A 23 -13.59 2.73 7.79
N LEU A 24 -12.29 2.65 7.49
CA LEU A 24 -11.30 3.62 7.96
C LEU A 24 -11.53 5.01 7.36
N PHE A 25 -11.84 5.08 6.06
CA PHE A 25 -12.18 6.33 5.39
C PHE A 25 -13.49 6.94 5.92
N ALA A 26 -14.53 6.12 6.10
CA ALA A 26 -15.83 6.55 6.62
C ALA A 26 -15.72 7.12 8.04
N ARG A 27 -14.79 6.60 8.86
CA ARG A 27 -14.51 7.11 10.21
C ARG A 27 -13.72 8.42 10.22
N ARG A 28 -13.36 9.00 9.06
CA ARG A 28 -12.62 10.26 8.91
C ARG A 28 -11.48 10.40 9.92
N ARG A 29 -10.69 9.33 10.11
CA ARG A 29 -9.55 9.40 11.02
C ARG A 29 -8.56 10.44 10.46
N ASP A 30 -8.34 11.51 11.21
CA ASP A 30 -7.43 12.60 10.83
C ASP A 30 -6.07 12.00 10.42
N GLY A 31 -5.65 12.30 9.19
CA GLY A 31 -4.46 11.70 8.54
C GLY A 31 -4.75 10.85 7.29
N TYR A 32 -6.01 10.49 7.00
CA TYR A 32 -6.35 9.76 5.76
C TYR A 32 -6.58 10.70 4.56
N THR A 33 -5.54 10.95 3.77
CA THR A 33 -5.66 11.72 2.53
C THR A 33 -6.48 10.97 1.48
N LEU A 34 -7.36 11.68 0.76
CA LEU A 34 -8.18 11.13 -0.34
C LEU A 34 -7.35 10.32 -1.35
N ARG A 35 -6.10 10.75 -1.59
CA ARG A 35 -5.11 10.08 -2.43
C ARG A 35 -4.75 8.66 -1.96
N ARG A 36 -4.61 8.42 -0.66
CA ARG A 36 -4.34 7.08 -0.11
C ARG A 36 -5.52 6.15 -0.27
N PHE A 37 -6.72 6.68 -0.03
CA PHE A 37 -7.95 5.92 -0.22
C PHE A 37 -8.11 5.48 -1.69
N THR A 38 -7.92 6.39 -2.64
CA THR A 38 -8.02 6.06 -4.07
C THR A 38 -6.95 5.08 -4.53
N LEU A 39 -5.72 5.19 -4.02
CA LEU A 39 -4.60 4.30 -4.36
C LEU A 39 -4.78 2.89 -3.78
N ARG A 40 -5.27 2.77 -2.55
CA ARG A 40 -5.59 1.46 -1.94
C ARG A 40 -6.83 0.82 -2.55
N LEU A 41 -7.83 1.63 -2.92
CA LEU A 41 -9.02 1.14 -3.63
C LEU A 41 -8.65 0.64 -5.03
N SER A 42 -7.84 1.39 -5.80
CA SER A 42 -7.38 0.96 -7.12
C SER A 42 -6.53 -0.30 -7.05
N MET A 43 -5.64 -0.42 -6.05
CA MET A 43 -4.87 -1.63 -5.79
C MET A 43 -5.77 -2.84 -5.50
N THR A 44 -6.81 -2.66 -4.67
CA THR A 44 -7.79 -3.71 -4.38
C THR A 44 -8.51 -4.16 -5.64
N VAL A 45 -9.02 -3.22 -6.44
CA VAL A 45 -9.71 -3.52 -7.69
C VAL A 45 -8.80 -4.27 -8.67
N MET A 46 -7.54 -3.84 -8.80
CA MET A 46 -6.57 -4.54 -9.63
C MET A 46 -6.25 -5.95 -9.14
N LEU A 47 -6.14 -6.16 -7.83
CA LEU A 47 -5.94 -7.49 -7.26
C LEU A 47 -7.14 -8.40 -7.54
N LEU A 48 -8.37 -7.90 -7.38
CA LEU A 48 -9.57 -8.66 -7.74
C LEU A 48 -9.57 -9.02 -9.23
N PHE A 49 -9.18 -8.08 -10.09
CA PHE A 49 -9.10 -8.32 -11.54
C PHE A 49 -8.02 -9.34 -11.90
N LEU A 50 -6.85 -9.28 -11.24
CA LEU A 50 -5.75 -10.24 -11.41
C LEU A 50 -6.19 -11.65 -11.03
N PHE A 51 -6.72 -11.81 -9.81
CA PHE A 51 -7.17 -13.11 -9.30
C PHE A 51 -8.36 -13.63 -10.12
N GLY A 52 -9.28 -12.75 -10.54
CA GLY A 52 -10.39 -13.08 -11.44
C GLY A 52 -9.89 -13.60 -12.78
N SER A 53 -8.93 -12.91 -13.39
CA SER A 53 -8.34 -13.29 -14.67
C SER A 53 -7.58 -14.62 -14.59
N ILE A 54 -6.84 -14.87 -13.51
CA ILE A 54 -6.18 -16.16 -13.25
C ILE A 54 -7.23 -17.27 -13.10
N PHE A 55 -8.30 -17.03 -12.34
CA PHE A 55 -9.36 -18.00 -12.13
C PHE A 55 -10.07 -18.38 -13.45
N VAL A 56 -10.45 -17.37 -14.23
CA VAL A 56 -11.07 -17.54 -15.55
C VAL A 56 -10.11 -18.25 -16.49
N GLY A 57 -8.85 -17.82 -16.57
CA GLY A 57 -7.88 -18.44 -17.48
C GLY A 57 -7.59 -19.90 -17.16
N VAL A 58 -7.47 -20.27 -15.88
CA VAL A 58 -7.29 -21.67 -15.47
C VAL A 58 -8.51 -22.52 -15.81
N ARG A 59 -9.73 -21.96 -15.75
CA ARG A 59 -10.97 -22.67 -16.10
C ARG A 59 -11.25 -22.74 -17.59
N VAL A 60 -10.95 -21.67 -18.34
CA VAL A 60 -11.23 -21.54 -19.77
C VAL A 60 -10.15 -22.24 -20.60
N PHE A 61 -8.88 -21.95 -20.32
CA PHE A 61 -7.77 -22.53 -21.08
C PHE A 61 -7.33 -23.89 -20.55
N GLY A 62 -7.89 -24.36 -19.43
CA GLY A 62 -7.74 -25.72 -18.92
C GLY A 62 -6.30 -26.23 -18.89
N LEU A 63 -5.64 -26.20 -17.73
CA LEU A 63 -4.36 -26.91 -17.51
C LEU A 63 -4.39 -28.42 -17.84
N ALA A 64 -5.57 -28.97 -18.17
CA ALA A 64 -5.83 -30.36 -18.47
C ALA A 64 -5.63 -30.75 -19.94
N SER A 65 -5.56 -29.80 -20.89
CA SER A 65 -5.26 -30.14 -22.29
C SER A 65 -4.21 -29.20 -22.86
N PRO A 66 -2.96 -29.65 -23.09
CA PRO A 66 -1.93 -28.87 -23.76
C PRO A 66 -2.20 -28.87 -25.27
N VAL A 67 -3.39 -28.42 -25.67
CA VAL A 67 -3.75 -28.34 -27.09
C VAL A 67 -3.24 -27.01 -27.62
N GLY A 68 -1.93 -26.99 -27.90
CA GLY A 68 -1.26 -25.94 -28.65
C GLY A 68 -0.96 -24.67 -27.86
N PHE A 69 0.29 -24.20 -27.95
CA PHE A 69 0.64 -22.80 -27.68
C PHE A 69 -0.11 -21.91 -28.69
N ASP A 70 -1.36 -21.58 -28.40
CA ASP A 70 -2.14 -20.65 -29.19
C ASP A 70 -1.73 -19.21 -28.84
N LYS A 71 -1.83 -18.27 -29.79
CA LYS A 71 -1.51 -16.85 -29.60
C LYS A 71 -2.30 -16.26 -28.42
N TYR A 72 -3.50 -16.78 -28.16
CA TYR A 72 -4.34 -16.39 -27.02
C TYR A 72 -3.74 -16.80 -25.67
N TRP A 73 -3.00 -17.91 -25.58
CA TRP A 73 -2.33 -18.33 -24.35
C TRP A 73 -1.17 -17.38 -24.00
N ILE A 74 -0.36 -17.01 -25.00
CA ILE A 74 0.74 -16.04 -24.82
C ILE A 74 0.17 -14.66 -24.45
N ALA A 75 -0.88 -14.21 -25.14
CA ALA A 75 -1.53 -12.94 -24.84
C ALA A 75 -2.13 -12.92 -23.42
N PHE A 76 -2.71 -14.03 -22.96
CA PHE A 76 -3.22 -14.17 -21.60
C PHE A 76 -2.12 -14.03 -20.54
N TRP A 77 -0.99 -14.72 -20.71
CA TRP A 77 0.14 -14.61 -19.78
C TRP A 77 0.81 -13.23 -19.82
N ALA A 78 0.92 -12.62 -21.00
CA ALA A 78 1.40 -11.25 -21.15
C ALA A 78 0.48 -10.27 -20.41
N PHE A 79 -0.84 -10.44 -20.52
CA PHE A 79 -1.83 -9.64 -19.80
C PHE A 79 -1.68 -9.79 -18.28
N ILE A 80 -1.58 -11.02 -17.76
CA ILE A 80 -1.32 -11.26 -16.32
C ILE A 80 -0.05 -10.56 -15.88
N THR A 81 1.03 -10.72 -16.64
CA THR A 81 2.34 -10.12 -16.31
C THR A 81 2.26 -8.60 -16.24
N MET A 82 1.59 -7.98 -17.22
CA MET A 82 1.37 -6.53 -17.24
C MET A 82 0.55 -6.07 -16.03
N LEU A 83 -0.48 -6.83 -15.66
CA LEU A 83 -1.34 -6.53 -14.52
C LEU A 83 -0.59 -6.66 -13.20
N THR A 84 0.24 -7.70 -13.05
CA THR A 84 1.16 -7.84 -11.91
C THR A 84 2.15 -6.68 -11.83
N PHE A 85 2.72 -6.24 -12.96
CA PHE A 85 3.63 -5.11 -12.98
C PHE A 85 2.94 -3.81 -12.56
N ALA A 86 1.70 -3.58 -13.01
CA ALA A 86 0.93 -2.42 -12.61
C ALA A 86 0.56 -2.46 -11.11
N VAL A 87 0.27 -3.64 -10.53
CA VAL A 87 0.10 -3.79 -9.08
C VAL A 87 1.39 -3.46 -8.34
N LEU A 88 2.54 -3.94 -8.83
CA LEU A 88 3.85 -3.64 -8.24
C LEU A 88 4.14 -2.14 -8.26
N CYS A 89 3.84 -1.44 -9.36
CA CYS A 89 3.97 0.02 -9.44
C CYS A 89 3.09 0.73 -8.41
N LEU A 90 1.84 0.28 -8.21
CA LEU A 90 0.96 0.84 -7.18
C LEU A 90 1.50 0.59 -5.77
N VAL A 91 2.02 -0.62 -5.49
CA VAL A 91 2.66 -0.93 -4.20
C VAL A 91 3.86 -0.02 -3.95
N LEU A 92 4.71 0.17 -4.95
CA LEU A 92 5.86 1.07 -4.83
C LEU A 92 5.43 2.53 -4.63
N ALA A 93 4.35 2.97 -5.28
CA ALA A 93 3.78 4.29 -5.07
C ALA A 93 3.24 4.46 -3.65
N ASP A 94 2.52 3.46 -3.11
CA ASP A 94 2.01 3.45 -1.73
C ASP A 94 3.15 3.53 -0.72
N LEU A 95 4.20 2.71 -0.90
CA LEU A 95 5.39 2.71 -0.04
C LEU A 95 6.15 4.03 -0.07
N ARG A 96 6.25 4.69 -1.24
CA ARG A 96 6.84 6.03 -1.33
C ARG A 96 6.05 7.06 -0.55
N THR A 97 4.72 7.04 -0.66
CA THR A 97 3.86 7.95 0.12
C THR A 97 3.91 7.71 1.63
N LEU A 98 4.20 6.48 2.08
CA LEU A 98 4.44 6.19 3.49
C LEU A 98 5.81 6.70 3.93
N GLY A 99 6.85 6.48 3.12
CA GLY A 99 8.21 6.93 3.41
C GLY A 99 8.35 8.45 3.50
N GLU A 100 7.63 9.20 2.68
CA GLU A 100 7.61 10.67 2.70
C GLU A 100 6.98 11.21 4.00
N GLU A 101 5.82 10.67 4.42
CA GLU A 101 5.15 11.10 5.64
C GLU A 101 5.92 10.74 6.92
N THR A 102 6.50 9.53 6.97
CA THR A 102 7.27 9.09 8.14
C THR A 102 8.50 9.99 8.35
N ARG A 103 9.09 10.47 7.25
CA ARG A 103 10.23 11.38 7.28
C ARG A 103 9.83 12.79 7.72
N SER A 104 8.65 13.26 7.33
CA SER A 104 8.13 14.56 7.80
C SER A 104 7.72 14.53 9.27
N GLU A 105 7.02 13.47 9.73
CA GLU A 105 6.64 13.33 11.15
C GLU A 105 7.88 13.19 12.03
N ALA A 106 8.89 12.42 11.60
CA ALA A 106 10.16 12.34 12.32
C ALA A 106 10.87 13.70 12.39
N ALA A 107 10.86 14.49 11.32
CA ALA A 107 11.45 15.83 11.32
C ALA A 107 10.72 16.79 12.27
N VAL A 108 9.38 16.71 12.34
CA VAL A 108 8.56 17.50 13.27
C VAL A 108 8.82 17.09 14.72
N LEU A 109 8.86 15.79 15.02
CA LEU A 109 9.21 15.26 16.35
C LEU A 109 10.61 15.69 16.78
N TRP A 110 11.59 15.66 15.87
CA TRP A 110 12.93 16.15 16.15
C TRP A 110 12.96 17.66 16.43
N GLN A 111 12.15 18.46 15.73
CA GLN A 111 12.00 19.89 16.00
C GLN A 111 11.35 20.15 17.35
N GLU A 112 10.27 19.45 17.71
CA GLU A 112 9.64 19.57 19.03
C GLU A 112 10.59 19.16 20.16
N MET A 113 11.33 18.06 20.00
CA MET A 113 12.33 17.66 20.98
C MET A 113 13.46 18.70 21.11
N ALA A 114 13.95 19.23 19.98
CA ALA A 114 14.96 20.29 19.99
C ALA A 114 14.44 21.58 20.65
N HIS A 115 13.14 21.89 20.48
CA HIS A 115 12.52 23.05 21.10
C HIS A 115 12.35 22.86 22.62
N MET A 116 11.88 21.69 23.07
CA MET A 116 11.82 21.36 24.50
C MET A 116 13.20 21.36 25.16
N LEU A 117 14.23 20.85 24.47
CA LEU A 117 15.62 20.88 24.93
C LEU A 117 16.16 22.32 25.01
N ALA A 118 15.86 23.16 24.01
CA ALA A 118 16.27 24.57 24.03
C ALA A 118 15.58 25.36 25.14
N GLU A 119 14.30 25.10 25.40
CA GLU A 119 13.52 25.74 26.46
C GLU A 119 13.95 25.28 27.86
N HIS A 120 14.47 24.05 28.00
CA HIS A 120 15.01 23.51 29.25
C HIS A 120 16.54 23.63 29.39
N THR A 121 17.23 24.27 28.43
CA THR A 121 18.65 24.59 28.60
C THR A 121 18.73 25.92 29.33
N PRO A 122 19.13 25.96 30.61
CA PRO A 122 19.28 27.21 31.33
C PRO A 122 20.32 28.06 30.59
N ASP A 123 19.95 29.32 30.37
CA ASP A 123 20.79 30.34 29.79
C ASP A 123 22.16 30.33 30.47
N LYS A 124 23.17 29.81 29.77
CA LYS A 124 24.57 29.96 30.17
C LYS A 124 24.98 31.39 29.82
N GLY A 125 24.43 32.34 30.58
CA GLY A 125 24.57 33.77 30.35
C GLY A 125 24.57 34.62 31.62
N GLU A 126 24.21 34.08 32.79
CA GLU A 126 24.52 34.74 34.06
C GLU A 126 25.99 34.48 34.43
N GLU A 127 26.90 35.16 33.72
CA GLU A 127 28.21 35.50 34.29
C GLU A 127 27.95 36.32 35.56
N PRO A 128 28.43 35.89 36.74
CA PRO A 128 28.32 36.70 37.94
C PRO A 128 29.17 37.94 37.70
N ARG A 129 28.49 39.08 37.64
CA ARG A 129 29.06 40.42 37.67
C ARG A 129 29.97 40.50 38.89
N GLY A 130 31.26 40.30 38.66
CA GLY A 130 32.30 40.42 39.66
C GLY A 130 32.49 41.90 39.98
N ASP A 131 31.71 42.40 40.93
CA ASP A 131 32.01 43.62 41.66
C ASP A 131 33.04 43.26 42.75
N ALA A 132 34.33 43.51 42.48
CA ALA A 132 35.39 43.65 43.47
C ALA A 132 36.55 44.47 42.91
#